data_AF-A0A1Y0EJN3-F1
#
_entry.id   AF-A0A1Y0EJN3-F1
#
_cell.length_a   1.000
_cell.length_b   1.000
_cell.length_c   1.000
_cell.angle_alpha   90.00
_cell.angle_beta   90.00
_cell.angle_gamma   90.00
#
_symmetry.space_group_name_H-M   'P 1'
#
loop_
_entity.id
_entity.type
_entity.pdbx_description
1 polymer ?
#
loop_
_entity_poly.entity_id
_entity_poly.type
_entity_poly.pdbx_seq_one_letter_code
_entity_poly.pdbx_strand_id
1 'polypeptide(L)'
;MRGQRMRDGLRQAWANHRHLVALAVLLFVGNQALEWAILQGLGASHAQLCRHDCGWYTSVMDHGYQRTPSGHARRDAANWAFFPAFPWVAKGVGLALNLPAATAAVVTSKAFLLLAVFAFMKLGALYLPRLPALALGAVVAFSPYALYGNVGYTESMFLFVSCVFFILLKQERHLAAGLVGGVLSAVRVVGLFAFVSYLVTMVRDVRQRRPVAWDARLFGALLIPLGLACFMLHLHSVMGDALAFSHVQVAWGRSVGNPLRVLFLGALGGGFSQYLVVTVLLALGAVGFCWRRNMPELAAFTLFGIGLPLFAGLLSMPRFVFWQAPVLLLLAHLVSTGRVWLVALPLCTLGQVVMYMGWFSGKTWTF
;
A
#
# COMPACT_ATOMS: atom_id res chain seq x y z
N MET A 1 3.06 -13.13 -33.68
CA MET A 1 4.29 -12.30 -33.60
C MET A 1 4.35 -11.34 -32.39
N ARG A 2 3.30 -10.54 -32.07
CA ARG A 2 3.33 -9.60 -30.91
C ARG A 2 3.28 -10.29 -29.53
N GLY A 3 2.54 -11.40 -29.40
CA GLY A 3 2.50 -12.21 -28.16
C GLY A 3 3.82 -12.95 -27.86
N GLN A 4 4.56 -13.32 -28.90
CA GLN A 4 5.94 -13.83 -28.79
C GLN A 4 6.89 -12.72 -28.32
N ARG A 5 6.87 -11.53 -28.93
CA ARG A 5 7.65 -10.36 -28.43
C ARG A 5 7.32 -9.96 -26.99
N MET A 6 6.07 -10.12 -26.54
CA MET A 6 5.69 -9.87 -25.15
C MET A 6 6.23 -10.94 -24.20
N ARG A 7 6.17 -12.22 -24.60
CA ARG A 7 6.77 -13.35 -23.86
C ARG A 7 8.29 -13.26 -23.83
N ASP A 8 8.92 -12.82 -24.92
CA ASP A 8 10.37 -12.66 -25.03
C ASP A 8 10.86 -11.43 -24.26
N GLY A 9 10.11 -10.32 -24.28
CA GLY A 9 10.37 -9.15 -23.44
C GLY A 9 10.17 -9.43 -21.94
N LEU A 10 9.18 -10.26 -21.59
CA LEU A 10 9.05 -10.82 -20.24
C LEU A 10 10.27 -11.69 -19.90
N ARG A 11 10.68 -12.61 -20.77
CA ARG A 11 11.88 -13.45 -20.54
C ARG A 11 13.16 -12.60 -20.37
N GLN A 12 13.34 -11.53 -21.13
CA GLN A 12 14.48 -10.62 -21.03
C GLN A 12 14.45 -9.77 -19.76
N ALA A 13 13.29 -9.23 -19.36
CA ALA A 13 13.13 -8.55 -18.06
C ALA A 13 13.35 -9.50 -16.87
N TRP A 14 13.23 -10.82 -17.10
CA TRP A 14 13.36 -11.88 -16.11
C TRP A 14 14.74 -12.55 -16.15
N ALA A 15 15.63 -12.17 -17.07
CA ALA A 15 16.89 -12.87 -17.31
C ALA A 15 17.91 -12.76 -16.15
N ASN A 16 17.74 -11.85 -15.19
CA ASN A 16 18.64 -11.73 -14.03
C ASN A 16 17.89 -11.54 -12.71
N HIS A 17 17.08 -12.54 -12.33
CA HIS A 17 16.43 -12.59 -11.02
C HIS A 17 17.42 -12.41 -9.86
N ARG A 18 18.63 -12.97 -9.98
CA ARG A 18 19.68 -12.89 -8.94
C ARG A 18 20.10 -11.45 -8.66
N HIS A 19 20.29 -10.64 -9.69
CA HIS A 19 20.65 -9.23 -9.53
C HIS A 19 19.54 -8.42 -8.84
N LEU A 20 18.27 -8.62 -9.26
CA LEU A 20 17.14 -7.93 -8.62
C LEU A 20 16.95 -8.33 -7.16
N VAL A 21 17.16 -9.60 -6.82
CA VAL A 21 17.12 -10.08 -5.43
C VAL A 21 18.26 -9.46 -4.63
N ALA A 22 19.50 -9.52 -5.13
CA ALA A 22 20.66 -8.93 -4.45
C ALA A 22 20.46 -7.43 -4.20
N LEU A 23 19.95 -6.70 -5.20
CA LEU A 23 19.63 -5.28 -5.06
C LEU A 23 18.48 -5.03 -4.07
N ALA A 24 17.41 -5.84 -4.08
CA ALA A 24 16.33 -5.72 -3.10
C ALA A 24 16.84 -5.90 -1.67
N VAL A 25 17.68 -6.92 -1.45
CA VAL A 25 18.31 -7.20 -0.16
C VAL A 25 19.23 -6.07 0.25
N LEU A 26 20.08 -5.55 -0.65
CA LEU A 26 20.96 -4.42 -0.36
C LEU A 26 20.17 -3.17 0.08
N LEU A 27 19.12 -2.82 -0.66
CA LEU A 27 18.28 -1.66 -0.35
C LEU A 27 17.51 -1.85 0.96
N PHE A 28 17.02 -3.06 1.22
CA PHE A 28 16.38 -3.41 2.47
C PHE A 28 17.37 -3.30 3.65
N VAL A 29 18.55 -3.90 3.56
CA VAL A 29 19.60 -3.81 4.59
C VAL A 29 19.99 -2.35 4.84
N GLY A 30 20.14 -1.55 3.78
CA GLY A 30 20.40 -0.12 3.92
C GLY A 30 19.27 0.64 4.65
N ASN A 31 18.01 0.31 4.36
CA ASN A 31 16.86 0.86 5.09
C ASN A 31 16.87 0.45 6.57
N GLN A 32 17.14 -0.83 6.87
CA GLN A 32 17.20 -1.34 8.25
C GLN A 32 18.38 -0.73 9.02
N ALA A 33 19.53 -0.52 8.38
CA ALA A 33 20.68 0.14 8.99
C ALA A 33 20.38 1.62 9.32
N LEU A 34 19.69 2.33 8.42
CA LEU A 34 19.23 3.70 8.67
C LEU A 34 18.24 3.75 9.84
N GLU A 35 17.23 2.87 9.85
CA GLU A 35 16.28 2.78 10.98
C GLU A 35 17.02 2.51 12.29
N TRP A 36 17.93 1.53 12.31
CA TRP A 36 18.69 1.19 13.50
C TRP A 36 19.46 2.41 14.02
N ALA A 37 20.14 3.15 13.15
CA ALA A 37 20.86 4.36 13.53
C ALA A 37 19.92 5.44 14.11
N ILE A 38 18.72 5.61 13.51
CA ILE A 38 17.70 6.54 14.02
C ILE A 38 17.22 6.09 15.41
N LEU A 39 16.93 4.80 15.60
CA LEU A 39 16.47 4.26 16.88
C LEU A 39 17.51 4.43 17.98
N GLN A 40 18.79 4.21 17.68
CA GLN A 40 19.89 4.49 18.61
C GLN A 40 19.93 5.97 19.00
N GLY A 41 19.83 6.87 18.02
CA GLY A 41 19.78 8.32 18.26
C GLY A 41 18.57 8.78 19.09
N LEU A 42 17.46 8.04 19.02
CA LEU A 42 16.24 8.31 19.80
C LEU A 42 16.19 7.57 21.14
N GLY A 43 17.17 6.72 21.46
CA GLY A 43 17.12 5.85 22.65
C GLY A 43 15.94 4.88 22.65
N ALA A 44 15.48 4.47 21.45
CA ALA A 44 14.29 3.64 21.26
C ALA A 44 14.67 2.22 20.81
N SER A 45 13.79 1.26 21.12
CA SER A 45 13.91 -0.14 20.73
C SER A 45 12.93 -0.50 19.60
N HIS A 46 13.23 -1.59 18.88
CA HIS A 46 12.35 -2.10 17.81
C HIS A 46 10.95 -2.48 18.32
N ALA A 47 10.82 -2.94 19.57
CA ALA A 47 9.50 -3.24 20.16
C ALA A 47 8.62 -1.98 20.24
N GLN A 48 9.23 -0.82 20.46
CA GLN A 48 8.53 0.47 20.50
C GLN A 48 8.20 1.02 19.10
N LEU A 49 8.50 0.29 18.01
CA LEU A 49 7.93 0.61 16.69
C LEU A 49 6.44 0.26 16.63
N CYS A 50 5.99 -0.71 17.41
CA CYS A 50 4.57 -1.05 17.51
C CYS A 50 3.87 -0.07 18.45
N ARG A 51 3.34 1.01 17.89
CA ARG A 51 2.56 2.05 18.58
C ARG A 51 1.38 2.46 17.71
N HIS A 52 0.50 3.30 18.28
CA HIS A 52 -0.66 3.85 17.57
C HIS A 52 -1.52 2.73 16.98
N ASP A 53 -1.75 2.68 15.66
CA ASP A 53 -2.63 1.66 15.08
C ASP A 53 -2.08 0.24 15.18
N CYS A 54 -0.79 0.07 15.48
CA CYS A 54 -0.21 -1.26 15.69
C CYS A 54 -0.95 -1.99 16.82
N GLY A 55 -1.38 -1.25 17.86
CA GLY A 55 -2.16 -1.80 18.96
C GLY A 55 -3.51 -2.37 18.52
N TRP A 56 -4.13 -1.79 17.49
CA TRP A 56 -5.37 -2.34 16.93
C TRP A 56 -5.12 -3.63 16.17
N TYR A 57 -4.06 -3.71 15.37
CA TYR A 57 -3.68 -4.97 14.70
C TYR A 57 -3.32 -6.07 15.70
N THR A 58 -2.53 -5.77 16.73
CA THR A 58 -2.20 -6.76 17.76
C THR A 58 -3.42 -7.20 18.56
N SER A 59 -4.40 -6.31 18.81
CA SER A 59 -5.67 -6.71 19.44
C SER A 59 -6.43 -7.77 18.62
N VAL A 60 -6.42 -7.66 17.28
CA VAL A 60 -7.01 -8.68 16.39
C VAL A 60 -6.21 -9.97 16.45
N MET A 61 -4.88 -9.88 16.53
CA MET A 61 -4.00 -11.05 16.65
C MET A 61 -4.27 -11.84 17.94
N ASP A 62 -4.34 -11.14 19.07
CA ASP A 62 -4.44 -11.76 20.40
C ASP A 62 -5.87 -12.21 20.71
N HIS A 63 -6.87 -11.39 20.36
CA HIS A 63 -8.24 -11.56 20.84
C HIS A 63 -9.30 -11.64 19.72
N GLY A 64 -8.90 -11.46 18.46
CA GLY A 64 -9.84 -11.37 17.34
C GLY A 64 -10.61 -10.05 17.31
N TYR A 65 -11.68 -10.00 16.50
CA TYR A 65 -12.51 -8.80 16.41
C TYR A 65 -13.39 -8.62 17.64
N GLN A 66 -13.43 -7.39 18.15
CA GLN A 66 -14.19 -7.05 19.35
C GLN A 66 -15.70 -7.17 19.10
N ARG A 67 -16.48 -7.60 20.08
CA ARG A 67 -17.95 -7.66 19.97
C ARG A 67 -18.63 -6.30 20.17
N THR A 68 -18.01 -5.44 20.97
CA THR A 68 -18.52 -4.11 21.32
C THR A 68 -17.37 -3.10 21.34
N PRO A 69 -17.63 -1.82 21.07
CA PRO A 69 -16.62 -0.78 21.22
C PRO A 69 -16.13 -0.68 22.66
N SER A 70 -14.83 -0.48 22.83
CA SER A 70 -14.19 -0.36 24.14
C SER A 70 -12.90 0.43 24.14
N GLY A 71 -12.36 0.76 22.97
CA GLY A 71 -11.19 1.61 22.84
C GLY A 71 -11.51 3.10 22.86
N HIS A 72 -10.46 3.91 22.95
CA HIS A 72 -10.49 5.35 23.31
C HIS A 72 -11.11 5.62 24.69
N ALA A 73 -10.87 6.82 25.22
CA ALA A 73 -11.41 7.23 26.53
C ALA A 73 -12.95 7.23 26.57
N ARG A 74 -13.59 7.48 25.41
CA ARG A 74 -15.05 7.50 25.27
C ARG A 74 -15.67 6.12 25.03
N ARG A 75 -14.86 5.06 24.94
CA ARG A 75 -15.30 3.69 24.61
C ARG A 75 -16.12 3.63 23.32
N ASP A 76 -15.74 4.43 22.33
CA ASP A 76 -16.42 4.59 21.05
C ASP A 76 -15.67 3.92 19.89
N ALA A 77 -14.44 3.46 20.11
CA ALA A 77 -13.63 2.80 19.09
C ALA A 77 -13.51 1.29 19.28
N ALA A 78 -13.34 0.61 18.16
CA ALA A 78 -13.10 -0.83 18.10
C ALA A 78 -12.14 -1.17 16.98
N ASN A 79 -11.56 -2.37 17.03
CA ASN A 79 -10.63 -2.87 16.02
C ASN A 79 -11.28 -3.21 14.66
N TRP A 80 -12.55 -2.87 14.45
CA TRP A 80 -13.33 -3.18 13.23
C TRP A 80 -12.81 -2.47 11.98
N ALA A 81 -12.15 -1.32 12.12
CA ALA A 81 -11.54 -0.60 10.99
C ALA A 81 -10.30 -1.31 10.40
N PHE A 82 -9.75 -2.30 11.10
CA PHE A 82 -8.46 -2.92 10.78
C PHE A 82 -8.69 -4.24 10.05
N PHE A 83 -8.40 -4.23 8.76
CA PHE A 83 -8.68 -5.31 7.82
C PHE A 83 -7.87 -6.58 8.13
N PRO A 84 -8.41 -7.78 7.81
CA PRO A 84 -7.96 -9.03 8.42
C PRO A 84 -6.63 -9.58 7.87
N ALA A 85 -6.26 -9.31 6.62
CA ALA A 85 -5.16 -10.04 5.98
C ALA A 85 -3.81 -9.86 6.71
N PHE A 86 -3.48 -8.63 7.10
CA PHE A 86 -2.23 -8.33 7.82
C PHE A 86 -2.17 -8.96 9.22
N PRO A 87 -3.13 -8.72 10.15
CA PRO A 87 -3.05 -9.29 11.50
C PRO A 87 -3.06 -10.83 11.48
N TRP A 88 -3.79 -11.48 10.57
CA TRP A 88 -3.75 -12.95 10.50
C TRP A 88 -2.40 -13.50 10.03
N VAL A 89 -1.76 -12.87 9.04
CA VAL A 89 -0.39 -13.24 8.63
C VAL A 89 0.61 -12.98 9.76
N ALA A 90 0.50 -11.83 10.43
CA ALA A 90 1.35 -11.49 11.56
C ALA A 90 1.17 -12.45 12.74
N LYS A 91 -0.05 -12.90 13.01
CA LYS A 91 -0.33 -13.94 14.02
C LYS A 91 0.36 -15.25 13.65
N GLY A 92 0.28 -15.67 12.39
CA GLY A 92 0.99 -16.86 11.89
C GLY A 92 2.51 -16.78 12.09
N VAL A 93 3.11 -15.62 11.77
CA VAL A 93 4.52 -15.35 12.02
C VAL A 93 4.85 -15.40 13.51
N GLY A 94 4.00 -14.81 14.36
CA GLY A 94 4.15 -14.84 15.81
C GLY A 94 4.14 -16.26 16.38
N LEU A 95 3.21 -17.10 15.93
CA LEU A 95 3.13 -18.52 16.33
C LEU A 95 4.35 -19.33 15.83
N ALA A 96 4.76 -19.13 14.58
CA ALA A 96 5.86 -19.89 13.98
C ALA A 96 7.23 -19.56 14.60
N LEU A 97 7.44 -18.31 15.02
CA LEU A 97 8.71 -17.83 15.57
C LEU A 97 8.68 -17.65 17.10
N ASN A 98 7.56 -18.00 17.76
CA ASN A 98 7.32 -17.77 19.19
C ASN A 98 7.58 -16.31 19.61
N LEU A 99 7.01 -15.35 18.86
CA LEU A 99 7.19 -13.91 19.08
C LEU A 99 5.94 -13.29 19.71
N PRO A 100 6.09 -12.29 20.61
CA PRO A 100 4.99 -11.45 21.04
C PRO A 100 4.32 -10.73 19.87
N ALA A 101 3.01 -10.45 19.97
CA ALA A 101 2.22 -9.88 18.87
C ALA A 101 2.82 -8.59 18.29
N ALA A 102 3.29 -7.68 19.15
CA ALA A 102 3.93 -6.43 18.72
C ALA A 102 5.17 -6.67 17.85
N THR A 103 6.06 -7.58 18.29
CA THR A 103 7.26 -7.94 17.54
C THR A 103 6.91 -8.68 16.25
N ALA A 104 5.93 -9.58 16.30
CA ALA A 104 5.48 -10.32 15.12
C ALA A 104 4.89 -9.39 14.05
N ALA A 105 4.09 -8.37 14.43
CA ALA A 105 3.57 -7.37 13.51
C ALA A 105 4.67 -6.55 12.84
N VAL A 106 5.67 -6.11 13.61
CA VAL A 106 6.84 -5.36 13.10
C VAL A 106 7.67 -6.22 12.14
N VAL A 107 8.02 -7.45 12.54
CA VAL A 107 8.77 -8.40 11.69
C VAL A 107 8.02 -8.70 10.40
N THR A 108 6.70 -8.89 10.48
CA THR A 108 5.85 -9.13 9.30
C THR A 108 5.86 -7.94 8.35
N SER A 109 5.76 -6.71 8.86
CA SER A 109 5.79 -5.49 8.05
C SER A 109 7.13 -5.35 7.32
N LYS A 110 8.24 -5.61 8.02
CA LYS A 110 9.60 -5.59 7.46
C LYS A 110 9.81 -6.67 6.40
N ALA A 111 9.30 -7.88 6.63
CA ALA A 111 9.34 -8.94 5.64
C ALA A 111 8.58 -8.54 4.37
N PHE A 112 7.39 -7.95 4.51
CA PHE A 112 6.65 -7.42 3.37
C PHE A 112 7.34 -6.21 2.73
N LEU A 113 8.12 -5.41 3.46
CA LEU A 113 8.90 -4.31 2.87
C LEU A 113 9.95 -4.85 1.89
N LEU A 114 10.71 -5.87 2.28
CA LEU A 114 11.65 -6.54 1.38
C LEU A 114 10.93 -7.10 0.14
N LEU A 115 9.81 -7.79 0.34
CA LEU A 115 9.01 -8.34 -0.76
C LEU A 115 8.43 -7.25 -1.66
N ALA A 116 7.98 -6.13 -1.09
CA ALA A 116 7.45 -4.98 -1.82
C ALA A 116 8.52 -4.30 -2.67
N VAL A 117 9.73 -4.10 -2.14
CA VAL A 117 10.88 -3.57 -2.90
C VAL A 117 11.14 -4.44 -4.13
N PHE A 118 11.22 -5.76 -3.93
CA PHE A 118 11.43 -6.71 -5.02
C PHE A 118 10.28 -6.74 -6.05
N ALA A 119 9.04 -6.84 -5.58
CA ALA A 119 7.86 -6.89 -6.45
C ALA A 119 7.68 -5.57 -7.22
N PHE A 120 7.98 -4.44 -6.60
CA PHE A 120 7.88 -3.13 -7.24
C PHE A 120 8.96 -2.93 -8.33
N MET A 121 10.19 -3.41 -8.11
CA MET A 121 11.21 -3.43 -9.18
C MET A 121 10.76 -4.28 -10.38
N LYS A 122 10.14 -5.44 -10.13
CA LYS A 122 9.56 -6.28 -11.20
C LYS A 122 8.40 -5.59 -11.93
N LEU A 123 7.52 -4.93 -11.18
CA LEU A 123 6.41 -4.17 -11.76
C LEU A 123 6.92 -3.02 -12.63
N GLY A 124 7.90 -2.26 -12.14
CA GLY A 124 8.51 -1.16 -12.86
C GLY A 124 9.23 -1.62 -14.13
N ALA A 125 9.96 -2.74 -14.08
CA ALA A 125 10.57 -3.34 -15.28
C ALA A 125 9.52 -3.74 -16.34
N LEU A 126 8.31 -4.10 -15.92
CA LEU A 126 7.22 -4.49 -16.81
C LEU A 126 6.48 -3.30 -17.44
N TYR A 127 6.27 -2.23 -16.68
CA TYR A 127 5.52 -1.05 -17.12
C TYR A 127 6.39 0.06 -17.71
N LEU A 128 7.61 0.22 -17.18
CA LEU A 128 8.56 1.25 -17.57
C LEU A 128 9.99 0.65 -17.67
N PRO A 129 10.28 -0.19 -18.70
CA PRO A 129 11.53 -0.95 -18.80
C PRO A 129 12.83 -0.13 -18.82
N ARG A 130 12.73 1.17 -19.12
CA ARG A 130 13.88 2.10 -19.14
C ARG A 130 14.24 2.66 -17.76
N LEU A 131 13.39 2.46 -16.76
CA LEU A 131 13.69 2.92 -15.40
C LEU A 131 14.71 1.99 -14.72
N PRO A 132 15.76 2.53 -14.09
CA PRO A 132 16.70 1.72 -13.34
C PRO A 132 16.01 1.00 -12.18
N ALA A 133 16.31 -0.29 -12.00
CA ALA A 133 15.84 -1.07 -10.85
C ALA A 133 16.26 -0.43 -9.52
N LEU A 134 17.44 0.20 -9.47
CA LEU A 134 17.91 0.94 -8.30
C LEU A 134 16.97 2.08 -7.94
N ALA A 135 16.53 2.89 -8.91
CA ALA A 135 15.60 3.99 -8.65
C ALA A 135 14.24 3.46 -8.16
N LEU A 136 13.74 2.39 -8.78
CA LEU A 136 12.49 1.73 -8.37
C LEU A 136 12.56 1.21 -6.92
N GLY A 137 13.62 0.46 -6.58
CA GLY A 137 13.77 -0.06 -5.24
C GLY A 137 14.04 1.04 -4.20
N ALA A 138 14.86 2.03 -4.54
CA ALA A 138 15.24 3.12 -3.64
C ALA A 138 14.06 4.00 -3.24
N VAL A 139 13.10 4.29 -4.15
CA VAL A 139 11.90 5.07 -3.76
C VAL A 139 11.02 4.34 -2.75
N VAL A 140 10.98 3.00 -2.78
CA VAL A 140 10.24 2.21 -1.79
C VAL A 140 11.02 2.15 -0.46
N ALA A 141 12.31 1.83 -0.54
CA ALA A 141 13.15 1.62 0.63
C ALA A 141 13.50 2.93 1.36
N PHE A 142 13.58 4.07 0.66
CA PHE A 142 14.09 5.30 1.25
C PHE A 142 13.13 6.49 1.23
N SER A 143 11.90 6.33 0.73
CA SER A 143 10.86 7.35 0.87
C SER A 143 10.67 7.76 2.34
N PRO A 144 10.30 9.03 2.64
CA PRO A 144 9.97 9.46 4.00
C PRO A 144 8.98 8.51 4.71
N TYR A 145 8.05 7.93 3.95
CA TYR A 145 7.01 7.05 4.47
C TYR A 145 7.41 5.58 4.58
N ALA A 146 8.68 5.25 4.34
CA ALA A 146 9.22 3.91 4.56
C ALA A 146 9.09 3.47 6.04
N LEU A 147 8.89 4.41 6.97
CA LEU A 147 8.43 4.15 8.34
C LEU A 147 7.26 3.16 8.37
N TYR A 148 6.25 3.33 7.51
CA TYR A 148 5.05 2.48 7.53
C TYR A 148 5.29 1.04 7.03
N GLY A 149 6.43 0.78 6.39
CA GLY A 149 6.87 -0.58 6.08
C GLY A 149 7.68 -1.23 7.20
N ASN A 150 7.99 -0.46 8.25
CA ASN A 150 8.84 -0.86 9.37
C ASN A 150 8.10 -0.92 10.70
N VAL A 151 7.04 -0.13 10.86
CA VAL A 151 6.09 -0.26 11.97
C VAL A 151 5.07 -1.35 11.63
N GLY A 152 4.42 -1.95 12.64
CA GLY A 152 3.49 -3.08 12.51
C GLY A 152 2.18 -2.75 11.77
N TYR A 153 2.26 -2.32 10.52
CA TYR A 153 1.23 -1.69 9.70
C TYR A 153 1.08 -2.41 8.34
N THR A 154 -0.05 -2.19 7.66
CA THR A 154 -0.43 -2.89 6.42
C THR A 154 0.29 -2.43 5.15
N GLU A 155 0.97 -1.29 5.20
CA GLU A 155 1.37 -0.50 4.04
C GLU A 155 2.32 -1.27 3.09
N SER A 156 3.33 -1.95 3.63
CA SER A 156 4.24 -2.77 2.83
C SER A 156 3.55 -4.00 2.23
N MET A 157 2.66 -4.64 2.98
CA MET A 157 1.84 -5.75 2.48
C MET A 157 0.93 -5.29 1.34
N PHE A 158 0.28 -4.12 1.48
CA PHE A 158 -0.57 -3.53 0.45
C PHE A 158 0.19 -3.26 -0.85
N LEU A 159 1.38 -2.66 -0.77
CA LEU A 159 2.22 -2.43 -1.94
C LEU A 159 2.69 -3.74 -2.58
N PHE A 160 3.14 -4.72 -1.78
CA PHE A 160 3.54 -6.03 -2.29
C PHE A 160 2.40 -6.72 -3.05
N VAL A 161 1.23 -6.88 -2.41
CA VAL A 161 0.09 -7.59 -2.99
C VAL A 161 -0.44 -6.83 -4.22
N SER A 162 -0.48 -5.50 -4.21
CA SER A 162 -0.87 -4.72 -5.40
C SER A 162 0.13 -4.85 -6.55
N CYS A 163 1.43 -4.88 -6.29
CA CYS A 163 2.43 -5.14 -7.33
C CYS A 163 2.24 -6.54 -7.94
N VAL A 164 2.06 -7.56 -7.11
CA VAL A 164 1.81 -8.94 -7.58
C VAL A 164 0.52 -9.01 -8.40
N PHE A 165 -0.56 -8.34 -7.95
CA PHE A 165 -1.81 -8.23 -8.69
C PHE A 165 -1.59 -7.68 -10.11
N PHE A 166 -0.92 -6.52 -10.23
CA PHE A 166 -0.68 -5.90 -11.54
C PHE A 166 0.27 -6.70 -12.42
N ILE A 167 1.29 -7.36 -11.84
CA ILE A 167 2.16 -8.28 -12.59
C ILE A 167 1.34 -9.42 -13.18
N LEU A 168 0.49 -10.08 -12.37
CA LEU A 168 -0.33 -11.20 -12.82
C LEU A 168 -1.38 -10.77 -13.85
N LEU A 169 -2.01 -9.61 -13.63
CA LEU A 169 -2.98 -9.02 -14.56
C LEU A 169 -2.32 -8.73 -15.91
N LYS A 170 -1.12 -8.15 -15.91
CA LYS A 170 -0.35 -7.85 -17.12
C LYS A 170 0.16 -9.12 -17.84
N GLN A 171 0.39 -10.20 -17.09
CA GLN A 171 0.71 -11.52 -17.63
C GLN A 171 -0.52 -12.31 -18.11
N GLU A 172 -1.71 -11.70 -18.10
CA GLU A 172 -2.97 -12.34 -18.49
C GLU A 172 -3.33 -13.58 -17.64
N ARG A 173 -2.75 -13.69 -16.43
CA ARG A 173 -3.04 -14.76 -15.45
C ARG A 173 -4.28 -14.41 -14.63
N HIS A 174 -5.41 -14.36 -15.31
CA HIS A 174 -6.69 -13.82 -14.82
C HIS A 174 -7.21 -14.40 -13.50
N LEU A 175 -7.15 -15.72 -13.32
CA LEU A 175 -7.57 -16.38 -12.07
C LEU A 175 -6.63 -16.04 -10.91
N ALA A 176 -5.32 -16.11 -11.14
CA ALA A 176 -4.33 -15.78 -10.12
C ALA A 176 -4.39 -14.28 -9.74
N ALA A 177 -4.59 -13.40 -10.72
CA ALA A 177 -4.83 -11.99 -10.47
C ALA A 177 -6.10 -11.76 -9.63
N GLY A 178 -7.18 -12.52 -9.92
CA GLY A 178 -8.40 -12.50 -9.12
C GLY A 178 -8.19 -12.90 -7.66
N LEU A 179 -7.51 -14.02 -7.42
CA LEU A 179 -7.16 -14.50 -6.07
C LEU A 179 -6.32 -13.49 -5.30
N VAL A 180 -5.27 -12.94 -5.93
CA VAL A 180 -4.42 -11.92 -5.32
C VAL A 180 -5.19 -10.61 -5.09
N GLY A 181 -6.11 -10.24 -5.99
CA GLY A 181 -7.01 -9.12 -5.79
C GLY A 181 -7.99 -9.33 -4.62
N GLY A 182 -8.43 -10.57 -4.41
CA GLY A 182 -9.18 -10.99 -3.23
C GLY A 182 -8.40 -10.77 -1.94
N VAL A 183 -7.12 -11.18 -1.91
CA VAL A 183 -6.23 -10.88 -0.77
C VAL A 183 -6.07 -9.37 -0.61
N LEU A 184 -5.89 -8.62 -1.70
CA LEU A 184 -5.70 -7.16 -1.65
C LEU A 184 -6.90 -6.43 -1.04
N SER A 185 -8.14 -6.84 -1.36
CA SER A 185 -9.35 -6.27 -0.76
C SER A 185 -9.50 -6.63 0.73
N ALA A 186 -8.89 -7.73 1.18
CA ALA A 186 -8.77 -8.09 2.59
C ALA A 186 -7.59 -7.40 3.32
N VAL A 187 -6.70 -6.70 2.61
CA VAL A 187 -5.62 -5.90 3.23
C VAL A 187 -6.12 -4.52 3.62
N ARG A 188 -6.86 -3.83 2.72
CA ARG A 188 -7.48 -2.51 2.94
C ARG A 188 -8.68 -2.36 2.01
N VAL A 189 -9.66 -1.52 2.40
CA VAL A 189 -10.83 -1.18 1.55
C VAL A 189 -10.43 -0.67 0.16
N VAL A 190 -9.35 0.11 0.07
CA VAL A 190 -8.80 0.62 -1.20
C VAL A 190 -8.39 -0.51 -2.16
N GLY A 191 -8.06 -1.68 -1.63
CA GLY A 191 -7.72 -2.86 -2.43
C GLY A 191 -8.87 -3.36 -3.31
N LEU A 192 -10.13 -3.03 -2.97
CA LEU A 192 -11.30 -3.32 -3.80
C LEU A 192 -11.18 -2.70 -5.21
N PHE A 193 -10.50 -1.56 -5.35
CA PHE A 193 -10.36 -0.89 -6.63
C PHE A 193 -9.44 -1.61 -7.63
N ALA A 194 -8.77 -2.69 -7.21
CA ALA A 194 -8.20 -3.65 -8.13
C ALA A 194 -9.25 -4.24 -9.09
N PHE A 195 -10.51 -4.35 -8.64
CA PHE A 195 -11.64 -4.74 -9.49
C PHE A 195 -11.83 -3.78 -10.65
N VAL A 196 -11.79 -2.47 -10.38
CA VAL A 196 -11.91 -1.43 -11.42
C VAL A 196 -10.75 -1.52 -12.40
N SER A 197 -9.52 -1.67 -11.91
CA SER A 197 -8.35 -1.88 -12.78
C SER A 197 -8.49 -3.11 -13.67
N TYR A 198 -9.01 -4.20 -13.12
CA TYR A 198 -9.27 -5.43 -13.86
C TYR A 198 -10.29 -5.21 -14.98
N LEU A 199 -11.42 -4.55 -14.69
CA LEU A 199 -12.44 -4.22 -15.67
C LEU A 199 -11.91 -3.30 -16.77
N VAL A 200 -11.09 -2.31 -16.42
CA VAL A 200 -10.42 -1.44 -17.39
C VAL A 200 -9.56 -2.25 -18.36
N THR A 201 -8.80 -3.23 -17.86
CA THR A 201 -8.04 -4.16 -18.70
C THR A 201 -8.96 -5.00 -19.60
N MET A 202 -10.06 -5.54 -19.07
CA MET A 202 -11.02 -6.30 -19.88
C MET A 202 -11.63 -5.47 -21.01
N VAL A 203 -12.12 -4.26 -20.72
CA VAL A 203 -12.69 -3.35 -21.72
C VAL A 203 -11.66 -3.00 -22.79
N ARG A 204 -10.41 -2.76 -22.38
CA ARG A 204 -9.31 -2.49 -23.31
C ARG A 204 -9.05 -3.66 -24.26
N ASP A 205 -9.04 -4.89 -23.75
CA ASP A 205 -8.80 -6.09 -24.57
C ASP A 205 -9.92 -6.31 -25.59
N VAL A 206 -11.18 -6.09 -25.20
CA VAL A 206 -12.34 -6.14 -26.10
C VAL A 206 -12.20 -5.09 -27.21
N ARG A 207 -11.90 -3.83 -26.85
CA ARG A 207 -11.70 -2.74 -27.83
C ARG A 207 -10.54 -3.04 -28.78
N GLN A 208 -9.52 -3.77 -28.32
CA GLN A 208 -8.38 -4.19 -29.13
C GLN A 208 -8.62 -5.48 -29.92
N ARG A 209 -9.83 -6.05 -29.89
CA ARG A 209 -10.21 -7.30 -30.55
C ARG A 209 -9.25 -8.46 -30.24
N ARG A 210 -8.74 -8.52 -29.02
CA ARG A 210 -7.89 -9.62 -28.57
C ARG A 210 -8.75 -10.87 -28.34
N PRO A 211 -8.24 -12.09 -28.60
CA PRO A 211 -8.95 -13.31 -28.21
C PRO A 211 -9.13 -13.32 -26.69
N VAL A 212 -10.36 -13.61 -26.23
CA VAL A 212 -10.75 -13.49 -24.83
C VAL A 212 -11.23 -14.83 -24.29
N ALA A 213 -10.55 -15.35 -23.25
CA ALA A 213 -11.08 -16.40 -22.41
C ALA A 213 -12.03 -15.79 -21.36
N TRP A 214 -13.31 -15.70 -21.68
CA TRP A 214 -14.30 -14.99 -20.87
C TRP A 214 -14.49 -15.61 -19.48
N ASP A 215 -14.54 -16.93 -19.37
CA ASP A 215 -14.81 -17.62 -18.10
C ASP A 215 -13.73 -17.30 -17.05
N ALA A 216 -12.45 -17.45 -17.43
CA ALA A 216 -11.33 -17.16 -16.54
C ALA A 216 -11.27 -15.68 -16.12
N ARG A 217 -11.73 -14.77 -16.99
CA ARG A 217 -11.78 -13.33 -16.71
C ARG A 217 -12.91 -12.95 -15.78
N LEU A 218 -14.11 -13.45 -16.04
CA LEU A 218 -15.27 -13.21 -15.20
C LEU A 218 -15.04 -13.80 -13.80
N PHE A 219 -14.56 -15.04 -13.73
CA PHE A 219 -14.23 -15.66 -12.45
C PHE A 219 -13.11 -14.89 -11.74
N GLY A 220 -12.03 -14.54 -12.45
CA GLY A 220 -10.96 -13.70 -11.91
C GLY A 220 -11.47 -12.36 -11.35
N ALA A 221 -12.37 -11.67 -12.05
CA ALA A 221 -12.95 -10.42 -11.58
C ALA A 221 -13.81 -10.61 -10.32
N LEU A 222 -14.64 -11.67 -10.28
CA LEU A 222 -15.52 -11.98 -9.15
C LEU A 222 -14.76 -12.40 -7.89
N LEU A 223 -13.53 -12.91 -8.01
CA LEU A 223 -12.69 -13.25 -6.85
C LEU A 223 -12.18 -12.01 -6.09
N ILE A 224 -12.08 -10.85 -6.74
CA ILE A 224 -11.51 -9.64 -6.15
C ILE A 224 -12.31 -9.11 -4.94
N PRO A 225 -13.65 -8.96 -5.00
CA PRO A 225 -14.43 -8.50 -3.84
C PRO A 225 -14.53 -9.54 -2.71
N LEU A 226 -14.12 -10.80 -2.92
CA LEU A 226 -14.34 -11.86 -1.93
C LEU A 226 -13.60 -11.62 -0.61
N GLY A 227 -12.42 -11.03 -0.61
CA GLY A 227 -11.69 -10.71 0.62
C GLY A 227 -12.46 -9.77 1.53
N LEU A 228 -12.99 -8.68 0.96
CA LEU A 228 -13.88 -7.76 1.66
C LEU A 228 -15.19 -8.44 2.05
N ALA A 229 -15.81 -9.22 1.17
CA ALA A 229 -17.08 -9.91 1.47
C ALA A 229 -16.94 -10.88 2.66
N CYS A 230 -15.87 -11.69 2.69
CA CYS A 230 -15.57 -12.57 3.82
C CYS A 230 -15.36 -11.78 5.11
N PHE A 231 -14.69 -10.62 5.03
CA PHE A 231 -14.52 -9.76 6.20
C PHE A 231 -15.84 -9.19 6.70
N MET A 232 -16.69 -8.70 5.80
CA MET A 232 -18.04 -8.20 6.12
C MET A 232 -18.92 -9.27 6.78
N LEU A 233 -18.93 -10.48 6.22
CA LEU A 233 -19.65 -11.63 6.80
C LEU A 233 -19.10 -11.98 8.19
N HIS A 234 -17.77 -11.95 8.36
CA HIS A 234 -17.15 -12.20 9.65
C HIS A 234 -17.56 -11.14 10.69
N LEU A 235 -17.51 -9.85 10.36
CA LEU A 235 -17.96 -8.78 11.25
C LEU A 235 -19.44 -8.95 11.61
N HIS A 236 -20.30 -9.24 10.64
CA HIS A 236 -21.71 -9.52 10.89
C HIS A 236 -21.90 -10.69 11.87
N SER A 237 -21.12 -11.77 11.73
CA SER A 237 -21.20 -12.90 12.67
C SER A 237 -20.73 -12.58 14.09
N VAL A 238 -19.84 -11.59 14.27
CA VAL A 238 -19.24 -11.25 15.58
C VAL A 238 -20.04 -10.17 16.32
N MET A 239 -20.54 -9.15 15.62
CA MET A 239 -21.19 -7.97 16.23
C MET A 239 -22.51 -7.56 15.55
N GLY A 240 -22.99 -8.33 14.57
CA GLY A 240 -24.25 -8.04 13.86
C GLY A 240 -24.16 -6.98 12.76
N ASP A 241 -23.03 -6.31 12.58
CA ASP A 241 -22.85 -5.25 11.58
C ASP A 241 -21.77 -5.60 10.54
N ALA A 242 -22.21 -5.85 9.30
CA ALA A 242 -21.32 -6.16 8.18
C ALA A 242 -20.45 -4.96 7.73
N LEU A 243 -20.89 -3.73 8.03
CA LEU A 243 -20.25 -2.47 7.66
C LEU A 243 -19.57 -1.80 8.85
N ALA A 244 -19.34 -2.53 9.95
CA ALA A 244 -18.75 -1.99 11.16
C ALA A 244 -17.42 -1.27 10.92
N PHE A 245 -16.60 -1.73 9.97
CA PHE A 245 -15.34 -1.08 9.56
C PHE A 245 -15.52 0.35 9.02
N SER A 246 -16.68 0.63 8.41
CA SER A 246 -17.07 1.95 7.90
C SER A 246 -17.75 2.80 8.97
N HIS A 247 -18.64 2.21 9.77
CA HIS A 247 -19.37 2.95 10.80
C HIS A 247 -18.46 3.42 11.95
N VAL A 248 -17.47 2.60 12.33
CA VAL A 248 -16.53 2.92 13.41
C VAL A 248 -15.63 4.12 13.08
N GLN A 249 -15.55 4.55 11.81
CA GLN A 249 -14.74 5.71 11.40
C GLN A 249 -15.14 7.00 12.14
N VAL A 250 -16.39 7.11 12.60
CA VAL A 250 -16.87 8.23 13.42
C VAL A 250 -16.06 8.39 14.72
N ALA A 251 -15.54 7.29 15.28
CA ALA A 251 -14.69 7.31 16.47
C ALA A 251 -13.33 8.02 16.24
N TRP A 252 -12.91 8.16 14.98
CA TRP A 252 -11.74 8.95 14.56
C TRP A 252 -12.14 10.32 13.99
N GLY A 253 -13.35 10.80 14.27
CA GLY A 253 -13.88 12.08 13.80
C GLY A 253 -14.08 12.13 12.28
N ARG A 254 -14.20 10.97 11.62
CA ARG A 254 -14.40 10.89 10.18
C ARG A 254 -15.89 10.86 9.86
N SER A 255 -16.28 11.68 8.89
CA SER A 255 -17.62 11.71 8.33
C SER A 255 -17.52 11.85 6.82
N VAL A 256 -18.55 11.40 6.10
CA VAL A 256 -18.62 11.56 4.65
C VAL A 256 -18.81 13.05 4.34
N GLY A 257 -17.81 13.62 3.67
CA GLY A 257 -17.77 15.02 3.27
C GLY A 257 -17.57 15.20 1.77
N ASN A 258 -17.70 16.44 1.30
CA ASN A 258 -17.43 16.79 -0.09
C ASN A 258 -15.90 16.88 -0.32
N PRO A 259 -15.30 16.03 -1.17
CA PRO A 259 -13.85 15.99 -1.36
C PRO A 259 -13.29 17.30 -1.94
N LEU A 260 -14.04 18.02 -2.77
CA LEU A 260 -13.62 19.32 -3.30
C LEU A 260 -13.56 20.39 -2.21
N ARG A 261 -14.55 20.39 -1.30
CA ARG A 261 -14.57 21.29 -0.15
C ARG A 261 -13.41 20.98 0.79
N VAL A 262 -13.16 19.69 1.05
CA VAL A 262 -12.04 19.24 1.88
C VAL A 262 -10.70 19.71 1.32
N LEU A 263 -10.48 19.57 0.00
CA LEU A 263 -9.27 20.06 -0.67
C LEU A 263 -9.15 21.59 -0.61
N PHE A 264 -10.24 22.31 -0.86
CA PHE A 264 -10.26 23.77 -0.80
C PHE A 264 -9.90 24.29 0.58
N LEU A 265 -10.56 23.77 1.63
CA LEU A 265 -10.25 24.14 3.02
C LEU A 265 -8.83 23.75 3.42
N GLY A 266 -8.35 22.58 2.99
CA GLY A 266 -6.98 22.14 3.22
C GLY A 266 -5.94 23.06 2.60
N ALA A 267 -6.21 23.60 1.40
CA ALA A 267 -5.33 24.52 0.72
C ALA A 267 -5.25 25.89 1.43
N LEU A 268 -6.35 26.31 2.06
CA LEU A 268 -6.41 27.54 2.86
C LEU A 268 -5.82 27.39 4.27
N GLY A 269 -5.78 26.17 4.81
CA GLY A 269 -5.44 25.91 6.22
C GLY A 269 -3.97 26.09 6.63
N GLY A 270 -3.08 26.46 5.71
CA GLY A 270 -1.64 26.68 5.96
C GLY A 270 -0.86 25.43 6.39
N GLY A 271 0.46 25.45 6.22
CA GLY A 271 1.40 24.47 6.81
C GLY A 271 1.04 23.01 6.51
N PHE A 272 0.69 22.25 7.55
CA PHE A 272 0.43 20.82 7.44
C PHE A 272 -0.79 20.48 6.57
N SER A 273 -1.86 21.29 6.63
CA SER A 273 -3.06 21.09 5.80
C SER A 273 -2.74 21.22 4.31
N GLN A 274 -1.90 22.18 3.95
CA GLN A 274 -1.42 22.37 2.57
C GLN A 274 -0.57 21.20 2.11
N TYR A 275 0.32 20.70 2.97
CA TYR A 275 1.10 19.50 2.68
C TYR A 275 0.22 18.28 2.37
N LEU A 276 -0.86 18.08 3.14
CA LEU A 276 -1.80 16.99 2.85
C LEU A 276 -2.43 17.14 1.46
N VAL A 277 -2.84 18.36 1.07
CA VAL A 277 -3.34 18.64 -0.29
C VAL A 277 -2.28 18.33 -1.34
N VAL A 278 -1.02 18.69 -1.12
CA VAL A 278 0.09 18.39 -2.04
C VAL A 278 0.23 16.87 -2.25
N THR A 279 0.03 16.04 -1.23
CA THR A 279 0.04 14.58 -1.41
C THR A 279 -1.08 14.09 -2.34
N VAL A 280 -2.26 14.71 -2.28
CA VAL A 280 -3.37 14.40 -3.19
C VAL A 280 -3.06 14.84 -4.60
N LEU A 281 -2.50 16.04 -4.77
CA LEU A 281 -2.07 16.55 -6.08
C LEU A 281 -0.97 15.68 -6.69
N LEU A 282 -0.04 15.15 -5.89
CA LEU A 282 0.96 14.17 -6.34
C LEU A 282 0.28 12.90 -6.88
N ALA A 283 -0.75 12.39 -6.19
CA ALA A 283 -1.49 11.23 -6.66
C ALA A 283 -2.27 11.51 -7.96
N LEU A 284 -2.90 12.68 -8.09
CA LEU A 284 -3.53 13.11 -9.35
C LEU A 284 -2.49 13.26 -10.48
N GLY A 285 -1.29 13.77 -10.16
CA GLY A 285 -0.15 13.79 -11.07
C GLY A 285 0.24 12.38 -11.53
N ALA A 286 0.24 11.39 -10.63
CA ALA A 286 0.50 9.99 -10.95
C ALA A 286 -0.60 9.38 -11.84
N VAL A 287 -1.87 9.73 -11.62
CA VAL A 287 -2.99 9.37 -12.51
C VAL A 287 -2.74 9.91 -13.92
N GLY A 288 -2.43 11.21 -14.04
CA GLY A 288 -2.12 11.86 -15.32
C GLY A 288 -0.89 11.26 -16.00
N PHE A 289 0.16 10.95 -15.24
CA PHE A 289 1.35 10.25 -15.74
C PHE A 289 1.00 8.85 -16.28
N CYS A 290 0.22 8.06 -15.53
CA CYS A 290 -0.16 6.72 -15.96
C CYS A 290 -1.05 6.73 -17.20
N TRP A 291 -1.98 7.69 -17.27
CA TRP A 291 -2.81 7.91 -18.44
C TRP A 291 -1.98 8.22 -19.69
N ARG A 292 -1.06 9.19 -19.60
CA ARG A 292 -0.18 9.57 -20.72
C ARG A 292 0.75 8.43 -21.17
N ARG A 293 1.11 7.52 -20.27
CA ARG A 293 1.94 6.34 -20.55
C ARG A 293 1.13 5.11 -21.01
N ASN A 294 -0.18 5.26 -21.27
CA ASN A 294 -1.08 4.19 -21.71
C ASN A 294 -1.18 3.02 -20.71
N MET A 295 -1.18 3.37 -19.42
CA MET A 295 -1.37 2.47 -18.26
C MET A 295 -2.69 2.79 -17.54
N PRO A 296 -3.86 2.73 -18.22
CA PRO A 296 -5.14 3.14 -17.65
C PRO A 296 -5.55 2.28 -16.45
N GLU A 297 -5.14 1.02 -16.37
CA GLU A 297 -5.42 0.14 -15.24
C GLU A 297 -4.77 0.65 -13.93
N LEU A 298 -3.56 1.22 -14.03
CA LEU A 298 -2.85 1.84 -12.91
C LEU A 298 -3.45 3.21 -12.56
N ALA A 299 -3.81 3.99 -13.59
CA ALA A 299 -4.45 5.29 -13.41
C ALA A 299 -5.81 5.16 -12.67
N ALA A 300 -6.62 4.18 -13.06
CA ALA A 300 -7.90 3.89 -12.41
C ALA A 300 -7.71 3.48 -10.94
N PHE A 301 -6.75 2.58 -10.67
CA PHE A 301 -6.46 2.15 -9.29
C PHE A 301 -6.22 3.34 -8.37
N THR A 302 -5.35 4.26 -8.80
CA THR A 302 -5.01 5.43 -7.99
C THR A 302 -6.14 6.43 -7.89
N LEU A 303 -6.84 6.70 -8.98
CA LEU A 303 -7.97 7.64 -8.97
C LEU A 303 -9.04 7.24 -7.95
N PHE A 304 -9.46 5.98 -7.98
CA PHE A 304 -10.47 5.49 -7.04
C PHE A 304 -9.88 5.28 -5.64
N GLY A 305 -8.62 4.84 -5.55
CA GLY A 305 -7.94 4.60 -4.27
C GLY A 305 -7.67 5.85 -3.46
N ILE A 306 -7.53 7.02 -4.09
CA ILE A 306 -7.54 8.31 -3.40
C ILE A 306 -8.94 8.89 -3.25
N GLY A 307 -9.84 8.62 -4.21
CA GLY A 307 -11.20 9.14 -4.21
C GLY A 307 -11.96 8.74 -2.95
N LEU A 308 -11.93 7.46 -2.58
CA LEU A 308 -12.63 6.95 -1.40
C LEU A 308 -12.19 7.61 -0.08
N PRO A 309 -10.90 7.62 0.30
CA PRO A 309 -10.47 8.26 1.55
C PRO A 309 -10.65 9.78 1.55
N LEU A 310 -10.67 10.46 0.40
CA LEU A 310 -10.92 11.90 0.33
C LEU A 310 -12.32 12.28 0.85
N PHE A 311 -13.31 11.40 0.70
CA PHE A 311 -14.63 11.62 1.31
C PHE A 311 -14.56 11.63 2.85
N ALA A 312 -13.56 10.99 3.46
CA ALA A 312 -13.37 10.95 4.91
C ALA A 312 -12.40 12.03 5.45
N GLY A 313 -11.75 12.81 4.58
CA GLY A 313 -10.85 13.91 4.96
C GLY A 313 -9.37 13.69 4.61
N LEU A 314 -8.53 14.69 4.93
CA LEU A 314 -7.14 14.75 4.45
C LEU A 314 -6.11 14.03 5.32
N LEU A 315 -6.36 13.89 6.62
CA LEU A 315 -5.32 13.60 7.61
C LEU A 315 -4.49 12.34 7.28
N SER A 316 -5.12 11.29 6.75
CA SER A 316 -4.46 10.01 6.44
C SER A 316 -4.10 9.84 4.97
N MET A 317 -4.32 10.87 4.13
CA MET A 317 -4.03 10.82 2.69
C MET A 317 -2.58 10.42 2.37
N PRO A 318 -1.54 10.89 3.07
CA PRO A 318 -0.17 10.47 2.80
C PRO A 318 0.02 8.95 2.83
N ARG A 319 -0.58 8.26 3.82
CA ARG A 319 -0.54 6.79 3.93
C ARG A 319 -1.22 6.12 2.75
N PHE A 320 -2.37 6.65 2.31
CA PHE A 320 -3.09 6.13 1.15
C PHE A 320 -2.39 6.43 -0.17
N VAL A 321 -1.56 7.47 -0.27
CA VAL A 321 -0.91 7.90 -1.51
C VAL A 321 0.43 7.21 -1.73
N PHE A 322 1.32 7.26 -0.75
CA PHE A 322 2.73 6.87 -0.95
C PHE A 322 2.96 5.35 -1.07
N TRP A 323 1.98 4.53 -0.70
CA TRP A 323 2.05 3.07 -0.84
C TRP A 323 1.28 2.54 -2.05
N GLN A 324 0.89 3.42 -2.98
CA GLN A 324 0.34 3.02 -4.26
C GLN A 324 1.43 2.91 -5.32
N ALA A 325 1.49 1.77 -6.01
CA ALA A 325 2.45 1.53 -7.08
C ALA A 325 2.49 2.64 -8.16
N PRO A 326 1.36 3.20 -8.65
CA PRO A 326 1.39 4.25 -9.67
C PRO A 326 2.08 5.54 -9.21
N VAL A 327 1.91 5.92 -7.94
CA VAL A 327 2.57 7.08 -7.33
C VAL A 327 4.08 6.84 -7.23
N LEU A 328 4.48 5.65 -6.77
CA LEU A 328 5.89 5.29 -6.68
C LEU A 328 6.55 5.19 -8.06
N LEU A 329 5.81 4.79 -9.12
CA LEU A 329 6.34 4.80 -10.49
C LEU A 329 6.61 6.22 -10.99
N LEU A 330 5.74 7.17 -10.68
CA LEU A 330 5.98 8.58 -10.96
C LEU A 330 7.22 9.08 -10.21
N LEU A 331 7.33 8.80 -8.91
CA LEU A 331 8.49 9.21 -8.11
C LEU A 331 9.80 8.61 -8.64
N ALA A 332 9.82 7.31 -8.96
CA ALA A 332 10.98 6.66 -9.56
C ALA A 332 11.36 7.29 -10.90
N HIS A 333 10.37 7.66 -11.71
CA HIS A 333 10.60 8.36 -12.97
C HIS A 333 11.23 9.74 -12.77
N LEU A 334 10.70 10.54 -11.85
CA LEU A 334 11.22 11.88 -11.55
C LEU A 334 12.65 11.81 -11.00
N VAL A 335 12.92 10.90 -10.07
CA VAL A 335 14.25 10.71 -9.47
C VAL A 335 15.27 10.21 -10.50
N SER A 336 14.83 9.40 -11.48
CA SER A 336 15.69 8.93 -12.57
C SER A 336 16.01 9.98 -13.65
N THR A 337 15.38 11.17 -13.58
CA THR A 337 15.57 12.21 -14.58
C THR A 337 16.79 13.06 -14.23
N GLY A 338 17.85 12.98 -15.03
CA GLY A 338 19.07 13.76 -14.84
C GLY A 338 19.78 13.44 -13.52
N ARG A 339 20.13 14.49 -12.76
CA ARG A 339 20.83 14.40 -11.47
C ARG A 339 19.90 14.59 -10.26
N VAL A 340 18.58 14.52 -10.45
CA VAL A 340 17.58 14.73 -9.37
C VAL A 340 17.81 13.80 -8.18
N TRP A 341 18.29 12.57 -8.42
CA TRP A 341 18.62 11.62 -7.37
C TRP A 341 19.65 12.11 -6.34
N LEU A 342 20.58 13.00 -6.73
CA LEU A 342 21.58 13.58 -5.83
C LEU A 342 20.95 14.41 -4.71
N VAL A 343 19.78 15.01 -4.98
CA VAL A 343 19.04 15.84 -4.03
C VAL A 343 17.90 15.05 -3.40
N ALA A 344 17.19 14.24 -4.19
CA ALA A 344 16.04 13.49 -3.72
C ALA A 344 16.40 12.46 -2.65
N LEU A 345 17.52 11.73 -2.80
CA LEU A 345 17.89 10.69 -1.85
C LEU A 345 18.20 11.27 -0.45
N PRO A 346 19.06 12.30 -0.29
CA PRO A 346 19.26 12.95 1.01
C PRO A 346 18.00 13.55 1.62
N LEU A 347 17.12 14.16 0.82
CA LEU A 347 15.87 14.71 1.32
C LEU A 347 14.92 13.61 1.81
N CYS A 348 14.88 12.47 1.12
CA CYS A 348 14.04 11.35 1.53
C CYS A 348 14.57 10.67 2.80
N THR A 349 15.90 10.54 2.95
CA THR A 349 16.49 10.03 4.20
C THR A 349 16.27 10.99 5.36
N LEU A 350 16.45 12.31 5.18
CA LEU A 350 16.10 13.31 6.18
C LEU A 350 14.61 13.25 6.52
N GLY A 351 13.74 13.11 5.52
CA GLY A 351 12.31 12.94 5.71
C GLY A 351 11.96 11.72 6.56
N GLN A 352 12.69 10.60 6.41
CA GLN A 352 12.51 9.44 7.31
C GLN A 352 12.87 9.79 8.75
N VAL A 353 14.01 10.44 9.00
CA VAL A 353 14.39 10.88 10.36
C VAL A 353 13.27 11.73 10.98
N VAL A 354 12.73 12.68 10.22
CA VAL A 354 11.61 13.53 10.65
C VAL A 354 10.37 12.68 10.97
N MET A 355 10.01 11.72 10.10
CA MET A 355 8.88 10.82 10.33
C MET A 355 9.06 9.96 11.58
N TYR A 356 10.26 9.42 11.84
CA TYR A 356 10.56 8.68 13.07
C TYR A 356 10.47 9.56 14.32
N MET A 357 11.04 10.78 14.27
CA MET A 357 10.89 11.74 15.37
C MET A 357 9.42 12.06 15.64
N GLY A 358 8.61 12.28 14.60
CA GLY A 358 7.17 12.50 14.70
C GLY A 358 6.44 11.30 15.31
N TRP A 359 6.81 10.09 14.88
CA TRP A 359 6.25 8.83 15.36
C TRP A 359 6.47 8.64 16.86
N PHE A 360 7.69 8.92 17.32
CA PHE A 360 8.05 8.74 18.72
C PHE A 360 7.52 9.86 19.64
N SER A 361 7.42 11.08 19.12
CA SER A 361 6.86 12.25 19.83
C SER A 361 5.32 12.31 19.83
N GLY A 362 4.64 11.34 19.21
CA GLY A 362 3.18 11.26 19.20
C GLY A 362 2.51 12.36 18.37
N LYS A 363 3.18 12.83 17.31
CA LYS A 363 2.63 13.87 16.45
C LYS A 363 1.52 13.31 15.56
N THR A 364 0.39 14.02 15.53
CA THR A 364 -0.84 13.64 14.82
C THR A 364 -0.68 13.45 13.31
N TRP A 365 0.35 14.03 12.71
CA TRP A 365 0.63 13.90 11.28
C TRP A 365 1.34 12.59 10.89
N THR A 366 1.76 11.79 11.88
CA THR A 366 2.34 10.46 11.64
C THR A 366 1.33 9.33 11.75
N PHE A 367 0.06 9.64 12.09
CA PHE A 367 -1.01 8.67 12.27
C PHE A 367 -1.83 8.44 11.00
#